data_AF-A0A9P5PW51-F1
#
_entry.id   AF-A0A9P5PW51-F1
#
_cell.length_a   1.000
_cell.length_b   1.000
_cell.length_c   1.000
_cell.angle_alpha   90.00
_cell.angle_beta   90.00
_cell.angle_gamma   90.00
#
_symmetry.space_group_name_H-M   'P 1'
#
loop_
_entity.id
_entity.type
_entity.pdbx_description
1 polymer ?
#
loop_
_entity_poly.entity_id
_entity_poly.type
_entity_poly.pdbx_seq_one_letter_code
_entity_poly.pdbx_strand_id
1 'polypeptide(L)'
;MSNTHVAEVIAGLAGSDNHVAAGLGITLQALASAASSMSSPSTSPILIEFGHRTMVLGRNRLASMTGRNAFAYLKSKFGLSNATTPLYLQAMIAGHRKAGEAEVFFEIDMEAWEEIVPYIEKLRIIT
;
A
#
# COMPACT_ATOMS: atom_id res chain seq x y z
N MET A 1 6.34 -12.17 -22.74
CA MET A 1 5.08 -11.75 -23.41
C MET A 1 4.61 -10.48 -22.71
N SER A 2 4.46 -9.37 -23.44
CA SER A 2 4.06 -8.08 -22.87
C SER A 2 2.56 -8.08 -22.51
N ASN A 3 2.19 -7.45 -21.39
CA ASN A 3 0.79 -7.33 -20.94
C ASN A 3 -0.16 -6.76 -22.02
N THR A 4 0.38 -6.00 -22.97
CA THR A 4 -0.33 -5.43 -24.12
C THR A 4 -0.94 -6.50 -25.03
N HIS A 5 -0.21 -7.59 -25.29
CA HIS A 5 -0.68 -8.66 -26.19
C HIS A 5 -1.82 -9.47 -25.56
N VAL A 6 -1.86 -9.58 -24.24
CA VAL A 6 -2.95 -10.27 -23.51
C VAL A 6 -4.22 -9.43 -23.57
N ALA A 7 -4.12 -8.11 -23.41
CA ALA A 7 -5.26 -7.20 -23.50
C ALA A 7 -5.91 -7.20 -24.90
N GLU A 8 -5.10 -7.25 -25.97
CA GLU A 8 -5.61 -7.33 -27.35
C GLU A 8 -6.36 -8.65 -27.63
N VAL A 9 -5.85 -9.78 -27.14
CA VAL A 9 -6.53 -11.09 -27.28
C VAL A 9 -7.85 -11.11 -26.52
N ILE A 10 -7.88 -10.54 -25.31
CA ILE A 10 -9.11 -10.45 -24.50
C ILE A 10 -10.15 -9.56 -25.19
N ALA A 11 -9.74 -8.43 -25.78
CA ALA A 11 -10.62 -7.55 -26.56
C ALA A 11 -11.16 -8.24 -27.81
N GLY A 12 -10.32 -9.01 -28.52
CA GLY A 12 -10.73 -9.80 -29.68
C GLY A 12 -11.71 -10.92 -29.34
N LEU A 13 -11.56 -11.56 -28.17
CA LEU A 13 -12.49 -12.57 -27.68
C LEU A 13 -13.85 -11.96 -27.33
N ALA A 14 -13.87 -10.81 -26.65
CA ALA A 14 -15.09 -10.12 -26.24
C ALA A 14 -15.95 -9.64 -27.42
N GLY A 15 -15.31 -9.29 -28.54
CA GLY A 15 -15.97 -8.87 -29.79
C GLY A 15 -16.28 -10.01 -30.76
N SER A 16 -16.07 -11.27 -30.37
CA SER A 16 -16.29 -12.42 -31.25
C SER A 16 -17.78 -12.72 -31.47
N ASP A 17 -18.15 -13.12 -32.69
CA ASP A 17 -19.50 -13.60 -33.01
C ASP A 17 -19.85 -14.94 -32.34
N ASN A 18 -18.86 -15.62 -31.74
CA ASN A 18 -19.10 -16.82 -30.95
C ASN A 18 -19.49 -16.43 -29.51
N HIS A 19 -20.73 -16.71 -29.13
CA HIS A 19 -21.27 -16.40 -27.79
C HIS A 19 -20.42 -16.93 -26.63
N VAL A 20 -19.76 -18.09 -26.79
CA VAL A 20 -18.87 -18.64 -25.76
C VAL A 20 -17.58 -17.83 -25.66
N ALA A 21 -16.99 -17.47 -26.81
CA ALA A 21 -15.77 -16.65 -26.85
C ALA A 21 -16.03 -15.23 -26.33
N ALA A 22 -17.15 -14.62 -26.73
CA ALA A 22 -17.60 -13.32 -26.23
C ALA A 22 -17.81 -13.33 -24.71
N GLY A 23 -18.49 -14.36 -24.19
CA GLY A 23 -18.69 -14.54 -22.74
C GLY A 23 -17.37 -14.68 -21.97
N LEU A 24 -16.42 -15.44 -22.49
CA LEU A 24 -15.09 -15.58 -21.88
C LEU A 24 -14.31 -14.26 -21.95
N GLY A 25 -14.36 -13.54 -23.06
CA GLY A 25 -13.71 -12.24 -23.21
C GLY A 25 -14.23 -11.22 -22.20
N ILE A 26 -15.56 -11.12 -22.04
CA ILE A 26 -16.19 -10.19 -21.10
C ILE A 26 -15.83 -10.53 -19.65
N THR A 27 -15.87 -11.81 -19.26
CA THR A 27 -15.50 -12.24 -17.90
C THR A 27 -14.03 -11.98 -17.59
N LEU A 28 -13.14 -12.18 -18.56
CA LEU A 28 -11.71 -11.84 -18.42
C LEU A 28 -11.47 -10.33 -18.32
N GLN A 29 -12.19 -9.50 -19.06
CA GLN A 29 -12.12 -8.04 -18.92
C GLN A 29 -12.58 -7.57 -17.53
N ALA A 30 -13.70 -8.12 -17.05
CA ALA A 30 -14.21 -7.80 -15.71
C ALA A 30 -13.21 -8.21 -14.62
N LEU A 31 -12.62 -9.41 -14.74
CA LEU A 31 -11.60 -9.90 -13.81
C LEU A 31 -10.32 -9.05 -13.84
N ALA A 32 -9.84 -8.69 -15.03
CA ALA A 32 -8.66 -7.85 -15.18
C ALA A 32 -8.90 -6.44 -14.59
N SER A 33 -10.09 -5.89 -14.80
CA SER A 33 -10.50 -4.61 -14.21
C SER A 33 -10.56 -4.69 -12.67
N ALA A 34 -11.12 -5.77 -12.13
CA ALA A 34 -11.16 -6.02 -10.69
C ALA A 34 -9.75 -6.20 -10.09
N ALA A 35 -8.88 -6.97 -10.74
CA ALA A 35 -7.50 -7.17 -10.32
C ALA A 35 -6.70 -5.85 -10.35
N SER A 36 -6.95 -4.99 -11.34
CA SER A 36 -6.34 -3.65 -11.44
C SER A 36 -6.86 -2.69 -10.37
N SER A 37 -8.08 -2.91 -9.89
CA SER A 37 -8.68 -2.11 -8.81
C SER A 37 -8.20 -2.52 -7.41
N MET A 38 -7.64 -3.73 -7.26
CA MET A 38 -6.90 -4.09 -6.05
C MET A 38 -5.58 -3.32 -6.07
N SER A 39 -5.47 -2.30 -5.21
CA SER A 39 -4.23 -1.52 -5.04
C SER A 39 -3.06 -2.47 -4.84
N SER A 40 -2.19 -2.58 -5.83
CA SER A 40 -1.00 -3.42 -5.73
C SER A 40 -0.16 -2.91 -4.55
N PRO A 41 0.39 -3.80 -3.70
CA PRO A 41 1.24 -3.39 -2.61
C PRO A 41 2.41 -2.61 -3.19
N SER A 42 2.60 -1.38 -2.70
CA SER A 42 3.61 -0.51 -3.26
C SER A 42 4.99 -1.12 -3.03
N THR A 43 5.85 -1.16 -4.04
CA THR A 43 7.26 -1.54 -3.87
C THR A 43 8.13 -0.37 -3.45
N SER A 44 7.55 0.84 -3.34
CA SER A 44 8.28 2.04 -2.92
C SER A 44 8.65 1.97 -1.44
N PRO A 45 9.81 2.53 -1.06
CA PRO A 45 10.17 2.66 0.35
C PRO A 45 9.20 3.58 1.07
N ILE A 46 9.06 3.39 2.39
CA ILE A 46 8.13 4.15 3.23
C ILE A 46 8.87 5.35 3.81
N LEU A 47 8.25 6.52 3.69
CA LEU A 47 8.75 7.77 4.24
C LEU A 47 8.17 7.95 5.65
N ILE A 48 9.02 8.22 6.64
CA ILE A 48 8.64 8.32 8.06
C ILE A 48 9.02 9.70 8.59
N GLU A 49 8.06 10.37 9.22
CA GLU A 49 8.22 11.72 9.76
C GLU A 49 8.06 11.76 11.28
N PHE A 50 8.91 12.56 11.93
CA PHE A 50 8.77 12.94 13.33
C PHE A 50 9.33 14.35 13.54
N GLY A 51 8.47 15.31 13.89
CA GLY A 51 8.84 16.71 13.99
C GLY A 51 9.43 17.24 12.67
N HIS A 52 10.68 17.71 12.71
CA HIS A 52 11.39 18.20 11.52
C HIS A 52 12.25 17.14 10.82
N ARG A 53 12.24 15.89 11.31
CA ARG A 53 13.09 14.83 10.80
C ARG A 53 12.29 13.85 9.95
N THR A 54 12.80 13.59 8.75
CA THR A 54 12.25 12.63 7.81
C THR A 54 13.28 11.53 7.53
N MET A 55 12.84 10.28 7.53
CA MET A 55 13.67 9.11 7.23
C MET A 55 12.95 8.22 6.21
N VAL A 56 13.71 7.62 5.29
CA VAL A 56 13.19 6.64 4.34
C VAL A 56 13.62 5.24 4.78
N LEU A 57 12.67 4.30 4.85
CA LEU A 57 12.92 2.91 5.20
C LEU A 57 12.37 1.95 4.14
N GLY A 58 13.14 0.89 3.87
CA GLY A 58 12.70 -0.15 2.95
C GLY A 58 11.47 -0.86 3.47
N ARG A 59 10.42 -0.93 2.65
CA ARG A 59 9.15 -1.56 3.02
C ARG A 59 9.31 -3.01 3.46
N ASN A 60 10.08 -3.81 2.71
CA ASN A 60 10.31 -5.23 3.04
C ASN A 60 10.91 -5.42 4.43
N ARG A 61 11.75 -4.47 4.87
CA ARG A 61 12.36 -4.51 6.21
C ARG A 61 11.33 -4.22 7.31
N LEU A 62 10.37 -3.33 7.05
CA LEU A 62 9.29 -3.05 7.99
C LEU A 62 8.24 -4.16 8.00
N ALA A 63 7.96 -4.75 6.83
CA ALA A 63 7.04 -5.87 6.68
C ALA A 63 7.57 -7.16 7.34
N SER A 64 8.89 -7.34 7.42
CA SER A 64 9.50 -8.50 8.09
C SER A 64 9.50 -8.41 9.62
N MET A 65 8.99 -7.32 10.20
CA MET A 65 8.94 -7.11 11.65
C MET A 65 7.49 -7.12 12.11
N THR A 66 7.25 -7.66 13.30
CA THR A 66 5.96 -7.44 13.99
C THR A 66 5.79 -5.96 14.32
N GLY A 67 4.54 -5.51 14.46
CA GLY A 67 4.25 -4.09 14.73
C GLY A 67 5.02 -3.55 15.94
N ARG A 68 5.03 -4.28 17.06
CA ARG A 68 5.77 -3.87 18.27
C ARG A 68 7.28 -3.70 18.02
N ASN A 69 7.88 -4.62 17.25
CA ASN A 69 9.31 -4.57 16.91
C ASN A 69 9.61 -3.42 15.95
N ALA A 70 8.75 -3.20 14.95
CA ALA A 70 8.85 -2.07 14.03
C ALA A 70 8.78 -0.74 14.80
N PHE A 71 7.82 -0.61 15.72
CA PHE A 71 7.68 0.59 16.53
C PHE A 71 8.88 0.84 17.46
N ALA A 72 9.39 -0.20 18.12
CA ALA A 72 10.61 -0.11 18.92
C ALA A 72 11.83 0.30 18.08
N TYR A 73 11.96 -0.28 16.87
CA TYR A 73 13.00 0.08 15.90
C TYR A 73 12.90 1.54 15.47
N LEU A 74 11.69 2.03 15.16
CA LEU A 74 11.45 3.44 14.82
C LEU A 74 11.82 4.36 15.98
N LYS A 75 11.37 4.07 17.21
CA LYS A 75 11.74 4.85 18.39
C LYS A 75 13.26 4.94 18.56
N SER A 76 13.97 3.83 18.39
CA SER A 76 15.44 3.80 18.43
C SER A 76 16.05 4.70 17.36
N LYS A 77 15.57 4.64 16.10
CA LYS A 77 16.08 5.47 15.00
C LYS A 77 15.84 6.96 15.16
N PHE A 78 14.74 7.34 15.81
CA PHE A 78 14.40 8.73 16.09
C PHE A 78 14.91 9.24 17.45
N GLY A 79 15.60 8.41 18.25
CA GLY A 79 16.10 8.82 19.56
C GLY A 79 15.00 8.94 20.63
N LEU A 80 13.88 8.26 20.41
CA LEU A 80 12.66 8.33 21.22
C LEU A 80 12.51 7.16 22.20
N SER A 81 13.58 6.39 22.42
CA SER A 81 13.55 5.23 23.33
C SER A 81 13.20 5.63 24.77
N ASN A 82 13.58 6.85 25.18
CA ASN A 82 13.35 7.40 26.52
C ASN A 82 12.27 8.49 26.53
N ALA A 83 11.39 8.53 25.51
CA ALA A 83 10.29 9.49 25.49
C ALA A 83 9.39 9.26 26.73
N THR A 84 9.11 10.33 27.46
CA THR A 84 8.24 10.32 28.64
C THR A 84 6.76 10.50 28.29
N THR A 85 6.47 10.97 27.07
CA THR A 85 5.13 11.09 26.53
C THR A 85 4.72 9.81 25.80
N PRO A 86 3.43 9.47 25.76
CA PRO A 86 2.94 8.42 24.87
C PRO A 86 3.30 8.78 23.43
N LEU A 87 3.50 7.75 22.60
CA LEU A 87 3.81 7.91 21.19
C LEU A 87 2.82 7.07 20.39
N TYR A 88 2.25 7.65 19.36
CA TYR A 88 1.33 6.99 18.45
C TYR A 88 1.90 6.98 17.03
N LEU A 89 1.51 5.97 16.27
CA LEU A 89 1.92 5.80 14.89
C LEU A 89 0.71 6.00 13.99
N GLN A 90 0.85 6.90 13.03
CA GLN A 90 -0.16 7.11 12.00
C GLN A 90 0.42 6.85 10.62
N ALA A 91 -0.40 6.31 9.72
CA ALA A 91 -0.05 6.08 8.32
C ALA A 91 -1.00 6.82 7.37
N MET A 92 -0.44 7.26 6.25
CA MET A 92 -1.18 7.52 5.04
C MET A 92 -1.21 6.24 4.21
N ILE A 93 -2.42 5.78 3.86
CA ILE A 93 -2.65 4.54 3.12
C ILE A 93 -2.83 4.85 1.63
N ALA A 94 -2.20 4.05 0.78
CA ALA A 94 -2.32 4.12 -0.67
C ALA A 94 -3.78 4.02 -1.10
N GLY A 95 -4.17 4.80 -2.12
CA GLY A 95 -5.54 4.79 -2.65
C GLY A 95 -6.56 5.62 -1.84
N HIS A 96 -6.23 6.03 -0.62
CA HIS A 96 -7.06 6.99 0.15
C HIS A 96 -6.76 8.46 -0.17
N ARG A 97 -5.72 8.73 -0.96
CA ARG A 97 -5.36 10.08 -1.43
C ARG A 97 -6.05 10.37 -2.77
N LYS A 98 -6.98 11.32 -2.77
CA LYS A 98 -7.49 11.92 -4.02
C LYS A 98 -6.59 13.10 -4.44
N ALA A 99 -6.40 13.28 -5.74
CA ALA A 99 -5.59 14.38 -6.26
C ALA A 99 -6.20 15.73 -5.86
N GLY A 100 -5.44 16.54 -5.11
CA GLY A 100 -5.87 17.87 -4.63
C GLY A 100 -6.41 17.91 -3.20
N GLU A 101 -6.57 16.76 -2.52
CA GLU A 101 -6.98 16.72 -1.11
C GLU A 101 -5.78 16.68 -0.15
N ALA A 102 -6.01 17.13 1.08
CA ALA A 102 -5.02 17.11 2.15
C ALA A 102 -4.64 15.66 2.53
N GLU A 103 -3.40 15.47 3.01
CA GLU A 103 -2.94 14.15 3.47
C GLU A 103 -3.75 13.70 4.69
N VAL A 104 -4.51 12.62 4.53
CA VAL A 104 -5.27 12.00 5.63
C VAL A 104 -4.40 10.92 6.27
N PHE A 105 -4.25 11.02 7.59
CA PHE A 105 -3.51 10.08 8.40
C PHE A 105 -4.46 9.27 9.29
N PHE A 106 -4.22 7.97 9.36
CA PHE A 106 -4.98 7.03 10.17
C PHE A 106 -4.08 6.44 11.25
N GLU A 107 -4.61 6.25 12.45
CA GLU A 107 -3.89 5.53 13.51
C GLU A 107 -3.76 4.04 13.13
N ILE A 108 -2.60 3.45 13.42
CA ILE A 108 -2.29 2.09 13.02
C ILE A 108 -2.57 1.13 14.17
N ASP A 109 -3.37 0.10 13.88
CA ASP A 109 -3.45 -1.08 14.72
C ASP A 109 -2.16 -1.89 14.59
N MET A 110 -1.43 -1.98 15.70
CA MET A 110 -0.15 -2.68 15.77
C MET A 110 -0.28 -4.21 15.66
N GLU A 111 -1.48 -4.76 15.89
CA GLU A 111 -1.78 -6.19 15.72
C GLU A 111 -1.99 -6.54 14.23
N ALA A 112 -2.51 -5.60 13.44
CA ALA A 112 -2.72 -5.75 11.99
C ALA A 112 -1.52 -5.25 11.14
N TRP A 113 -0.37 -4.99 11.76
CA TRP A 113 0.79 -4.36 11.11
C TRP A 113 1.20 -5.02 9.79
N GLU A 114 1.33 -6.35 9.79
CA GLU A 114 1.82 -7.12 8.64
C GLU A 114 0.88 -7.02 7.42
N GLU A 115 -0.42 -6.89 7.68
CA GLU A 115 -1.44 -6.69 6.65
C GLU A 115 -1.42 -5.25 6.13
N ILE A 116 -1.17 -4.27 6.99
CA ILE A 116 -1.27 -2.84 6.66
C ILE A 116 -0.02 -2.34 5.94
N VAL A 117 1.19 -2.76 6.35
CA VAL A 117 2.48 -2.28 5.81
C VAL A 117 2.56 -2.25 4.28
N PRO A 118 2.07 -3.25 3.52
CA PRO A 118 2.09 -3.21 2.06
C PRO A 118 1.35 -2.02 1.43
N TYR A 119 0.42 -1.41 2.16
CA TYR A 119 -0.41 -0.30 1.69
C TYR A 119 0.02 1.06 2.25
N ILE A 120 0.99 1.11 3.18
CA ILE A 120 1.45 2.38 3.77
C ILE A 120 2.28 3.17 2.76
N GLU A 121 1.91 4.41 2.44
CA GLU A 121 2.76 5.29 1.64
C GLU A 121 3.70 6.11 2.54
N LYS A 122 3.17 6.60 3.65
CA LYS A 122 3.87 7.51 4.56
C LYS A 122 3.49 7.19 6.00
N LEU A 123 4.47 7.29 6.89
CA LEU A 123 4.31 7.12 8.33
C LEU A 123 4.63 8.42 9.04
N ARG A 124 3.95 8.68 10.15
CA ARG A 124 4.33 9.73 11.11
C ARG A 124 4.24 9.21 12.53
N ILE A 125 5.20 9.62 13.33
CA ILE A 125 5.16 9.41 14.78
C ILE A 125 4.61 10.71 15.39
N ILE A 126 3.66 10.58 16.30
CA ILE A 126 3.10 11.71 17.06
C ILE A 126 3.21 11.44 18.56
N THR A 127 3.26 12.52 19.34
CA THR A 127 3.24 12.52 20.81
C THR A 127 1.84 12.84 21.31
#